data_AF-A0A936D1Y4-F1
#
_entry.id   AF-A0A936D1Y4-F1
#
_cell.length_a   1.000
_cell.length_b   1.000
_cell.length_c   1.000
_cell.angle_alpha   90.00
_cell.angle_beta   90.00
_cell.angle_gamma   90.00
#
_symmetry.space_group_name_H-M   'P 1'
#
loop_
_entity.id
_entity.type
_entity.pdbx_description
1 polymer ?
#
loop_
_entity_poly.entity_id
_entity_poly.type
_entity_poly.pdbx_seq_one_letter_code
_entity_poly.pdbx_strand_id
1 'polypeptide(L)'
;MRQFLDRASMSFAAGAFGALVASLAIWAAGAYHLTARLGIDIAPGLTPNWLYPRIVWGGLWGFLFMLPMVRGHWWLRGIVLGLAPSAFQLLYVFPHETGDGLFGLGLGALTPLFVLAANAIWGLSAAWLLRTTGCA
;
A
#
# COMPACT_ATOMS: atom_id res chain seq x y z
N MET A 1 -18.76 18.29 -12.77
CA MET A 1 -19.07 16.95 -12.19
C MET A 1 -18.37 15.83 -12.94
N ARG A 2 -18.48 15.70 -14.27
CA ARG A 2 -17.84 14.61 -15.05
C ARG A 2 -16.33 14.45 -14.80
N GLN A 3 -15.57 15.54 -14.92
CA GLN A 3 -14.12 15.53 -14.68
C GLN A 3 -13.71 15.12 -13.25
N PHE A 4 -14.55 15.41 -12.25
CA PHE A 4 -14.30 14.99 -10.87
C PHE A 4 -14.53 13.49 -10.70
N LEU A 5 -15.63 12.97 -11.27
CA LEU A 5 -15.95 11.54 -11.26
C LEU A 5 -14.90 10.72 -12.00
N ASP A 6 -14.42 11.22 -13.16
CA ASP A 6 -13.35 10.57 -13.94
C ASP A 6 -12.04 10.51 -13.14
N ARG A 7 -11.67 11.60 -12.46
CA ARG A 7 -10.47 11.60 -11.60
C ARG A 7 -10.62 10.68 -10.39
N ALA A 8 -11.80 10.66 -9.77
CA ALA A 8 -12.08 9.81 -8.63
C ALA A 8 -12.01 8.32 -9.01
N SER A 9 -12.67 7.92 -10.09
CA SER A 9 -12.65 6.53 -10.55
C SER A 9 -11.24 6.07 -10.92
N MET A 10 -10.46 6.93 -11.60
CA MET A 10 -9.07 6.63 -11.96
C MET A 10 -8.15 6.55 -10.73
N SER A 11 -8.36 7.42 -9.74
CA SER A 11 -7.59 7.39 -8.48
C SER A 11 -7.87 6.13 -7.68
N PHE A 12 -9.14 5.71 -7.60
CA PHE A 12 -9.52 4.45 -6.97
C PHE A 12 -8.94 3.25 -7.71
N ALA A 13 -9.05 3.22 -9.04
CA ALA A 13 -8.50 2.14 -9.87
C ALA A 13 -6.97 2.04 -9.73
N ALA A 14 -6.27 3.17 -9.70
CA ALA A 14 -4.83 3.22 -9.48
C ALA A 14 -4.42 2.73 -8.07
N GLY A 15 -5.16 3.13 -7.04
CA GLY A 15 -4.95 2.63 -5.68
C GLY A 15 -5.20 1.13 -5.55
N ALA A 16 -6.24 0.61 -6.19
CA ALA A 16 -6.58 -0.81 -6.23
C ALA A 16 -5.49 -1.62 -6.97
N PHE A 17 -5.02 -1.12 -8.11
CA PHE A 17 -3.90 -1.70 -8.85
C PHE A 17 -2.62 -1.71 -8.03
N GLY A 18 -2.27 -0.59 -7.39
CA GLY A 18 -1.11 -0.51 -6.49
C GLY A 18 -1.20 -1.52 -5.36
N ALA A 19 -2.40 -1.78 -4.82
CA ALA A 19 -2.57 -2.71 -3.72
C ALA A 19 -2.50 -4.17 -4.17
N LEU A 20 -2.93 -4.47 -5.39
CA LEU A 20 -2.67 -5.77 -6.00
C LEU A 20 -1.16 -6.00 -6.14
N VAL A 21 -0.41 -5.05 -6.70
CA VAL A 21 1.04 -5.17 -6.87
C VAL A 21 1.76 -5.32 -5.52
N ALA A 22 1.42 -4.48 -4.53
CA ALA A 22 2.00 -4.56 -3.19
C ALA A 22 1.65 -5.89 -2.49
N SER A 23 0.43 -6.40 -2.67
CA SER A 23 0.02 -7.69 -2.08
C SER A 23 0.74 -8.87 -2.72
N LEU A 24 0.94 -8.84 -4.05
CA LEU A 24 1.76 -9.83 -4.74
C LEU A 24 3.22 -9.78 -4.28
N ALA A 25 3.77 -8.59 -4.05
CA ALA A 25 5.13 -8.43 -3.53
C ALA A 25 5.28 -9.01 -2.12
N ILE A 26 4.30 -8.76 -1.23
CA ILE A 26 4.29 -9.33 0.12
C ILE A 26 4.15 -10.85 0.07
N TRP A 27 3.23 -11.36 -0.75
CA TRP A 27 3.06 -12.81 -0.91
C TRP A 27 4.34 -13.46 -1.44
N ALA A 28 4.97 -12.88 -2.46
CA ALA A 28 6.23 -13.37 -2.99
C ALA A 28 7.33 -13.36 -1.91
N ALA A 29 7.43 -12.29 -1.12
CA ALA A 29 8.38 -12.23 -0.01
C ALA A 29 8.16 -13.33 1.03
N GLY A 30 6.91 -13.69 1.32
CA GLY A 30 6.57 -14.83 2.18
C GLY A 30 6.89 -16.17 1.52
N ALA A 31 6.49 -16.37 0.26
CA ALA A 31 6.68 -17.61 -0.49
C ALA A 31 8.17 -17.95 -0.73
N TYR A 32 9.01 -16.94 -0.93
CA TYR A 32 10.47 -17.11 -1.05
C TYR A 32 11.20 -17.12 0.31
N HIS A 33 10.47 -17.18 1.43
CA HIS A 33 11.00 -17.16 2.79
C HIS A 33 11.89 -15.92 3.10
N LEU A 34 11.70 -14.81 2.38
CA LEU A 34 12.46 -13.59 2.59
C LEU A 34 12.09 -12.94 3.92
N THR A 35 10.80 -12.93 4.27
CA THR A 35 10.30 -12.44 5.56
C THR A 35 10.89 -13.24 6.72
N ALA A 36 10.90 -14.57 6.61
CA ALA A 36 11.53 -15.45 7.60
C ALA A 36 13.04 -15.21 7.77
N ARG A 37 13.78 -14.98 6.67
CA ARG A 37 15.22 -14.62 6.71
C ARG A 37 15.50 -13.28 7.39
N LEU A 38 14.53 -12.37 7.35
CA LEU A 38 14.59 -11.06 8.01
C LEU A 38 14.04 -11.10 9.44
N GLY A 39 13.66 -12.28 9.95
CA GLY A 39 13.05 -12.43 11.27
C GLY A 39 11.66 -11.79 11.37
N ILE A 40 10.96 -11.69 10.24
CA ILE A 40 9.60 -11.14 10.14
C ILE A 40 8.63 -12.30 9.97
N ASP A 41 7.70 -12.47 10.92
CA ASP A 41 6.66 -13.50 10.86
C ASP A 41 5.45 -13.06 10.04
N ILE A 42 5.68 -12.77 8.76
CA ILE A 42 4.64 -12.40 7.79
C ILE A 42 4.73 -13.37 6.62
N ALA A 43 3.83 -14.35 6.58
CA ALA A 43 3.70 -15.31 5.49
C ALA A 43 2.23 -15.53 5.11
N PRO A 44 1.56 -14.53 4.52
CA PRO A 44 0.16 -14.66 4.17
C PRO A 44 -0.04 -15.63 3.00
N GLY A 45 -1.03 -16.51 3.12
CA GLY A 45 -1.52 -17.29 1.98
C GLY A 45 -2.26 -16.38 0.99
N LEU A 46 -2.04 -16.58 -0.33
CA LEU A 46 -2.75 -15.86 -1.39
C LEU A 46 -4.20 -16.34 -1.49
N THR A 47 -5.01 -15.91 -0.52
CA THR A 47 -6.42 -16.26 -0.42
C THR A 47 -7.29 -15.06 -0.79
N PRO A 48 -8.50 -15.28 -1.34
CA PRO A 48 -9.42 -14.19 -1.64
C PRO A 48 -9.75 -13.34 -0.42
N ASN A 49 -9.91 -13.96 0.75
CA ASN A 49 -10.23 -13.29 2.01
C ASN A 49 -9.11 -12.33 2.46
N TRP A 50 -7.86 -12.64 2.15
CA TRP A 50 -6.73 -11.76 2.47
C TRP A 50 -6.54 -10.68 1.41
N LEU A 51 -6.69 -11.03 0.13
CA LEU A 51 -6.42 -10.13 -0.98
C LEU A 51 -7.52 -9.08 -1.20
N TYR A 52 -8.78 -9.47 -1.10
CA TYR A 52 -9.92 -8.60 -1.42
C TYR A 52 -9.98 -7.34 -0.55
N PRO A 53 -9.88 -7.40 0.80
CA PRO A 53 -9.87 -6.21 1.64
C PRO A 53 -8.71 -5.27 1.30
N ARG A 54 -7.53 -5.83 1.00
CA ARG A 54 -6.33 -5.04 0.67
C ARG A 54 -6.51 -4.25 -0.62
N ILE A 55 -7.12 -4.85 -1.64
CA ILE A 55 -7.43 -4.16 -2.90
C ILE A 55 -8.43 -3.03 -2.67
N VAL A 56 -9.51 -3.30 -1.92
CA VAL A 56 -10.56 -2.30 -1.63
C VAL A 56 -9.99 -1.13 -0.83
N TRP A 57 -9.29 -1.42 0.28
CA TRP A 57 -8.63 -0.39 1.10
C TRP A 57 -7.56 0.36 0.32
N GLY A 58 -6.79 -0.34 -0.52
CA GLY A 58 -5.83 0.27 -1.44
C GLY A 58 -6.47 1.26 -2.40
N GLY A 59 -7.64 0.91 -2.95
CA GLY A 59 -8.43 1.81 -3.78
C GLY A 59 -8.91 3.05 -3.01
N LEU A 60 -9.37 2.88 -1.77
CA LEU A 60 -9.78 4.02 -0.91
C LEU A 60 -8.61 4.97 -0.63
N TRP A 61 -7.43 4.43 -0.31
CA TRP A 61 -6.21 5.22 -0.17
C TRP A 61 -5.77 5.88 -1.48
N GLY A 62 -6.18 5.31 -2.63
CA GLY A 62 -5.98 5.88 -3.95
C GLY A 62 -6.57 7.29 -4.10
N PHE A 63 -7.64 7.62 -3.38
CA PHE A 63 -8.21 8.98 -3.40
C PHE A 63 -7.25 10.06 -2.88
N LEU A 64 -6.22 9.69 -2.12
CA LEU A 64 -5.17 10.64 -1.73
C LEU A 64 -4.46 11.25 -2.96
N PHE A 65 -4.41 10.54 -4.09
CA PHE A 65 -3.87 11.08 -5.34
C PHE A 65 -4.75 12.17 -5.97
N MET A 66 -5.95 12.42 -5.44
CA MET A 66 -6.74 13.60 -5.84
C MET A 66 -6.27 14.87 -5.13
N LEU A 67 -5.57 14.76 -4.00
CA LEU A 67 -5.07 15.94 -3.30
C LEU A 67 -3.92 16.58 -4.09
N PRO A 68 -3.85 17.93 -4.12
CA PRO A 68 -2.80 18.69 -4.80
C PRO A 68 -1.49 18.69 -4.00
N MET A 69 -1.07 17.52 -3.50
CA MET A 69 0.15 17.32 -2.71
C MET A 69 1.30 16.88 -3.62
N VAL A 70 2.52 17.37 -3.31
CA VAL A 70 3.78 17.07 -4.01
C VAL A 70 3.72 17.34 -5.51
N ARG A 71 3.92 18.61 -5.91
CA ARG A 71 3.96 19.02 -7.32
C ARG A 71 5.32 18.73 -7.93
N GLY A 72 5.33 18.05 -9.07
CA GLY A 72 6.51 17.91 -9.94
C GLY A 72 6.99 16.46 -10.16
N HIS A 73 7.15 15.66 -9.11
CA HIS A 73 7.76 14.32 -9.22
C HIS A 73 6.74 13.22 -8.88
N TRP A 74 6.22 12.55 -9.91
CA TRP A 74 5.20 11.49 -9.78
C TRP A 74 5.63 10.36 -8.81
N TRP A 75 6.90 9.98 -8.82
CA TRP A 75 7.44 8.92 -7.95
C TRP A 75 7.48 9.36 -6.48
N LEU A 76 7.88 10.60 -6.22
CA LEU A 76 7.90 11.18 -4.87
C LEU A 76 6.48 11.31 -4.33
N ARG A 77 5.53 11.70 -5.18
CA ARG A 77 4.10 11.75 -4.83
C ARG A 77 3.60 10.36 -4.41
N GLY A 78 3.96 9.31 -5.14
CA GLY A 78 3.64 7.93 -4.77
C GLY A 78 4.19 7.53 -3.40
N ILE A 79 5.47 7.77 -3.15
CA ILE A 79 6.13 7.43 -1.88
C ILE A 79 5.50 8.20 -0.71
N VAL A 80 5.34 9.52 -0.85
CA VAL A 80 4.78 10.38 0.21
C VAL A 80 3.34 9.99 0.53
N LEU A 81 2.51 9.76 -0.50
CA LEU A 81 1.13 9.33 -0.27
C LEU A 81 1.05 7.91 0.30
N GLY A 82 2.02 7.05 0.02
CA GLY A 82 2.18 5.72 0.64
C GLY A 82 2.54 5.75 2.12
N LEU A 83 3.00 6.89 2.66
CA LEU A 83 3.25 7.03 4.10
C LEU A 83 1.95 7.05 4.91
N ALA A 84 0.84 7.54 4.34
CA ALA A 84 -0.45 7.59 5.02
C ALA A 84 -1.00 6.18 5.35
N PRO A 85 -1.13 5.25 4.38
CA PRO A 85 -1.52 3.87 4.69
C PRO A 85 -0.48 3.16 5.56
N SER A 86 0.82 3.48 5.43
CA SER A 86 1.86 2.93 6.31
C SER A 86 1.65 3.34 7.77
N ALA A 87 1.41 4.63 8.03
CA ALA A 87 1.17 5.16 9.36
C ALA A 87 -0.10 4.55 9.97
N PHE A 88 -1.17 4.44 9.18
CA PHE A 88 -2.40 3.79 9.62
C PHE A 88 -2.16 2.31 9.99
N GLN A 89 -1.42 1.57 9.16
CA GLN A 89 -1.11 0.17 9.44
C GLN A 89 -0.24 0.01 10.70
N LEU A 90 0.81 0.83 10.85
CA LEU A 90 1.78 0.71 11.95
C LEU A 90 1.24 1.21 13.29
N LEU A 91 0.41 2.26 13.28
CA LEU A 91 -0.04 2.95 14.50
C LEU A 91 -1.44 2.52 14.94
N TYR A 92 -2.27 2.00 14.03
CA TYR A 92 -3.64 1.59 14.34
C TYR A 92 -3.84 0.09 14.15
N VAL A 93 -3.63 -0.43 12.93
CA VAL A 93 -3.97 -1.83 12.60
C VAL A 93 -3.18 -2.84 13.44
N PHE A 94 -1.85 -2.72 13.49
CA PHE A 94 -1.03 -3.64 14.27
C PHE A 94 -1.35 -3.64 15.78
N PRO A 95 -1.41 -2.49 16.48
CA PRO A 95 -1.71 -2.50 17.90
C PRO A 95 -3.17 -2.86 18.23
N HIS A 96 -4.16 -2.46 17.42
CA HIS A 96 -5.58 -2.64 17.76
C HIS A 96 -6.25 -3.84 17.12
N GLU A 97 -5.96 -4.16 15.85
CA GLU A 97 -6.64 -5.23 15.11
C GLU A 97 -5.90 -6.55 15.20
N THR A 98 -4.57 -6.50 15.20
CA THR A 98 -3.71 -7.69 15.08
C THR A 98 -3.07 -8.08 16.42
N GLY A 99 -2.91 -7.12 17.35
CA GLY A 99 -2.29 -7.35 18.65
C GLY A 99 -0.76 -7.44 18.59
N ASP A 100 -0.14 -7.11 17.46
CA ASP A 100 1.29 -7.25 17.19
C ASP A 100 2.17 -6.14 17.79
N GLY A 101 1.57 -5.29 18.63
CA GLY A 101 2.23 -4.15 19.27
C GLY A 101 2.42 -2.94 18.36
N LEU A 102 2.92 -1.84 18.95
CA LEU A 102 3.19 -0.61 18.22
C LEU A 102 4.27 -0.85 17.15
N PHE A 103 4.02 -0.39 15.92
CA PHE A 103 4.85 -0.64 14.74
C PHE A 103 4.98 -2.11 14.29
N GLY A 104 4.21 -3.04 14.87
CA GLY A 104 4.30 -4.46 14.52
C GLY A 104 5.61 -5.11 14.96
N LEU A 105 6.23 -4.59 16.03
CA LEU A 105 7.47 -5.14 16.58
C LEU A 105 7.30 -6.57 17.12
N GLY A 106 6.06 -6.98 17.45
CA GLY A 106 5.73 -8.36 17.80
C GLY A 106 5.95 -9.35 16.65
N LEU A 107 5.85 -8.89 15.40
CA LEU A 107 6.12 -9.70 14.20
C LEU A 107 7.60 -9.70 13.79
N GLY A 108 8.43 -8.84 14.40
CA GLY A 108 9.84 -8.67 14.08
C GLY A 108 10.28 -7.21 14.05
N ALA A 109 11.55 -6.95 14.39
CA ALA A 109 12.09 -5.58 14.44
C ALA A 109 12.10 -4.86 13.08
N LEU A 110 12.11 -5.63 11.98
CA LEU A 110 12.14 -5.10 10.61
C LEU A 110 10.74 -4.95 9.97
N THR A 111 9.67 -5.34 10.67
CA THR A 111 8.28 -5.17 10.21
C THR A 111 7.95 -3.72 9.78
N PRO A 112 8.37 -2.66 10.50
CA PRO A 112 8.06 -1.29 10.08
C PRO A 112 8.67 -0.94 8.72
N LEU A 113 9.91 -1.36 8.48
CA LEU A 113 10.61 -1.14 7.23
C LEU A 113 9.95 -1.93 6.08
N PHE A 114 9.52 -3.16 6.36
CA PHE A 114 8.80 -3.98 5.39
C PHE A 114 7.46 -3.36 4.99
N VAL A 115 6.69 -2.83 5.96
CA VAL A 115 5.43 -2.13 5.68
C VAL A 115 5.65 -0.87 4.84
N LEU A 116 6.69 -0.08 5.17
CA LEU A 116 7.06 1.09 4.37
C LEU A 116 7.43 0.70 2.93
N ALA A 117 8.22 -0.36 2.76
CA ALA A 117 8.59 -0.85 1.43
C ALA A 117 7.36 -1.32 0.63
N ALA A 118 6.46 -2.08 1.25
CA ALA A 118 5.23 -2.54 0.59
C ALA A 118 4.31 -1.38 0.18
N ASN A 119 4.16 -0.37 1.04
CA ASN A 119 3.36 0.81 0.72
C ASN A 119 4.06 1.76 -0.26
N ALA A 120 5.40 1.78 -0.30
CA ALA A 120 6.15 2.47 -1.36
C ALA A 120 5.90 1.80 -2.71
N ILE A 121 5.89 0.46 -2.78
CA ILE A 121 5.50 -0.29 -3.99
C ILE A 121 4.07 0.09 -4.40
N TRP A 122 3.12 0.07 -3.45
CA TRP A 122 1.74 0.51 -3.69
C TRP A 122 1.67 1.91 -4.31
N GLY A 123 2.31 2.89 -3.67
CA GLY A 123 2.25 4.28 -4.08
C GLY A 123 2.95 4.54 -5.42
N LEU A 124 4.08 3.89 -5.68
CA LEU A 124 4.79 3.98 -6.96
C LEU A 124 3.96 3.37 -8.10
N SER A 125 3.36 2.20 -7.87
CA SER A 125 2.50 1.55 -8.88
C SER A 125 1.25 2.38 -9.18
N ALA A 126 0.60 2.95 -8.16
CA ALA A 126 -0.55 3.83 -8.34
C ALA A 126 -0.18 5.12 -9.08
N ALA A 127 0.92 5.77 -8.69
CA ALA A 127 1.41 6.98 -9.35
C ALA A 127 1.81 6.73 -10.81
N TRP A 128 2.45 5.59 -11.07
CA TRP A 128 2.82 5.17 -12.42
C TRP A 128 1.58 4.98 -13.30
N LEU A 129 0.54 4.29 -12.80
CA LEU A 129 -0.69 4.10 -13.57
C LEU A 129 -1.36 5.44 -13.90
N LEU A 130 -1.51 6.33 -12.92
CA LEU A 130 -2.08 7.67 -13.13
C LEU A 130 -1.29 8.50 -14.15
N ARG A 131 0.04 8.33 -14.18
CA ARG A 131 0.91 8.97 -15.18
C ARG A 131 0.65 8.42 -16.58
N THR A 132 0.56 7.09 -16.73
CA THR A 132 0.29 6.46 -18.03
C THR A 132 -1.07 6.82 -18.59
N THR A 133 -2.06 7.11 -17.73
CA THR A 133 -3.41 7.50 -18.12
C THR A 133 -3.61 9.01 -18.25
N GLY A 134 -2.54 9.81 -18.14
CA GLY A 134 -2.58 11.27 -18.30
C GLY A 134 -3.32 12.03 -17.21
N CYS A 135 -3.53 11.42 -16.03
CA CYS A 135 -4.30 11.97 -14.92
C CYS A 135 -3.44 12.50 -13.75
N ALA A 136 -2.11 12.44 -13.88
CA ALA A 136 -1.14 12.77 -12.83
C ALA A 136 -0.83 14.27 -12.72
#